data_AF-A0A9D4JLG2-F1
#
_entry.id   AF-A0A9D4JLG2-F1
#
_cell.length_a   1.000
_cell.length_b   1.000
_cell.length_c   1.000
_cell.angle_alpha   90.00
_cell.angle_beta   90.00
_cell.angle_gamma   90.00
#
_symmetry.space_group_name_H-M   'P 1'
#
loop_
_entity.id
_entity.type
_entity.pdbx_description
1 polymer ?
#
loop_
_entity_poly.entity_id
_entity_poly.type
_entity_poly.pdbx_seq_one_letter_code
_entity_poly.pdbx_strand_id
1 'polypeptide(L)' 'MRKVYLLKNSGFGINRQYPKEISTASSALYKSEEAVDARSNRRNVQIRYPARLFIDGRCVKDVPDWFETC' A
#
# COMPACT_ATOMS: atom_id res chain seq x y z
N MET A 1 -17.99 11.11 -16.93
CA MET A 1 -16.64 10.67 -17.36
C MET A 1 -16.10 9.69 -16.32
N ARG A 2 -15.90 8.40 -16.66
CA ARG A 2 -15.23 7.43 -15.78
C ARG A 2 -13.73 7.73 -15.79
N LYS A 3 -13.12 8.00 -14.62
CA LYS A 3 -11.67 8.16 -14.49
C LYS A 3 -11.00 6.85 -14.91
N VAL A 4 -10.31 6.87 -16.05
CA VAL A 4 -9.57 5.72 -16.57
C VAL A 4 -8.22 5.69 -15.88
N TYR A 5 -8.01 4.72 -14.98
CA TYR A 5 -6.78 4.56 -14.20
C TYR A 5 -5.69 3.81 -14.99
N LEU A 6 -5.44 4.17 -16.25
CA LEU A 6 -4.40 3.52 -17.07
C LEU A 6 -3.07 4.27 -16.94
N LEU A 7 -1.97 3.53 -16.93
CA LEU A 7 -0.63 4.10 -17.10
C LEU A 7 -0.50 4.60 -18.55
N LYS A 8 0.00 5.82 -18.72
CA LYS A 8 0.15 6.49 -20.01
C LYS A 8 0.89 5.56 -20.99
N ASN A 9 0.30 5.27 -22.15
CA ASN A 9 0.82 4.37 -23.20
C ASN A 9 0.90 2.88 -22.83
N SER A 10 0.08 2.38 -21.91
CA SER A 10 -0.03 0.95 -21.65
C SER A 10 -1.49 0.52 -21.45
N GLY A 11 -1.83 -0.71 -21.88
CA GLY A 11 -3.16 -1.30 -21.67
C GLY A 11 -3.47 -1.69 -20.23
N PHE A 12 -2.64 -1.25 -19.27
CA PHE A 12 -2.68 -1.74 -17.90
C PHE A 12 -3.11 -0.66 -16.91
N GLY A 13 -3.95 -1.07 -15.95
CA GLY A 13 -4.52 -0.21 -14.93
C GLY A 13 -3.69 -0.13 -13.65
N ILE A 14 -3.46 1.09 -13.15
CA ILE A 14 -2.62 1.44 -11.99
C ILE A 14 -2.99 0.66 -10.71
N ASN A 15 -4.26 0.27 -10.54
CA ASN A 15 -4.73 -0.48 -9.36
C ASN A 15 -4.86 -1.99 -9.56
N ARG A 16 -4.64 -2.51 -10.78
CA ARG A 16 -4.82 -3.94 -11.12
C ARG A 16 -3.52 -4.67 -11.45
N GLN A 17 -2.38 -3.96 -11.44
CA GLN A 17 -1.09 -4.48 -11.88
C GLN A 17 -0.21 -5.04 -10.75
N TYR A 18 -0.56 -4.83 -9.49
CA TYR A 18 0.16 -5.45 -8.40
C TYR A 18 -0.40 -6.87 -8.16
N PRO A 19 0.45 -7.89 -7.99
CA PRO A 19 0.05 -9.20 -7.51
C PRO A 19 -0.94 -9.08 -6.34
N LYS A 20 -1.94 -9.97 -6.28
CA LYS A 20 -3.01 -9.90 -5.27
C LYS A 20 -2.44 -9.87 -3.86
N GLU A 21 -1.36 -10.60 -3.67
CA GLU A 21 -0.53 -10.71 -2.47
C GLU A 21 -0.10 -9.32 -1.99
N ILE A 22 0.38 -8.48 -2.90
CA ILE A 22 0.82 -7.10 -2.60
C ILE A 22 -0.36 -6.19 -2.21
N SER A 23 -1.51 -6.37 -2.85
CA SER A 23 -2.73 -5.63 -2.51
C SER A 23 -3.25 -6.01 -1.13
N THR A 24 -3.24 -7.31 -0.81
CA THR A 24 -3.59 -7.87 0.50
C THR A 24 -2.62 -7.36 1.56
N ALA A 25 -1.33 -7.37 1.27
CA ALA A 25 -0.26 -6.86 2.11
C ALA A 25 -0.43 -5.39 2.48
N SER A 26 -0.65 -4.57 1.47
CA SER A 26 -0.90 -3.13 1.63
C SER A 26 -2.17 -2.88 2.45
N SER A 27 -3.22 -3.66 2.20
CA SER A 27 -4.47 -3.56 2.96
C SER A 27 -4.29 -3.95 4.43
N ALA A 28 -3.50 -4.99 4.72
CA ALA A 28 -3.17 -5.42 6.08
C ALA A 28 -2.35 -4.34 6.80
N LEU A 29 -1.33 -3.77 6.14
CA LEU A 29 -0.56 -2.66 6.66
C LEU A 29 -1.41 -1.44 6.99
N TYR A 30 -2.34 -1.07 6.13
CA TYR A 30 -3.20 0.09 6.36
C TYR A 30 -4.12 -0.09 7.58
N LYS A 31 -4.48 -1.33 7.88
CA LYS A 31 -5.33 -1.73 9.01
C LYS A 31 -4.54 -2.03 10.27
N SER A 32 -3.21 -2.07 10.20
CA SER A 32 -2.35 -2.31 11.37
C SER A 32 -2.58 -1.24 12.44
N GLU A 33 -2.40 -1.62 13.71
CA GLU A 33 -2.59 -0.72 14.84
C GLU A 33 -1.72 0.53 14.71
N GLU A 34 -0.50 0.39 14.20
CA GLU A 34 0.42 1.51 13.99
C GLU A 34 -0.12 2.51 12.96
N ALA A 35 -0.75 2.03 11.89
CA ALA A 35 -1.38 2.88 10.89
C ALA A 35 -2.70 3.49 11.37
N VAL A 36 -3.46 2.78 12.20
CA VAL A 36 -4.70 3.29 12.81
C VAL A 36 -4.36 4.40 13.81
N ASP A 37 -3.42 4.15 14.72
CA ASP A 37 -2.99 5.13 15.71
C ASP A 37 -2.37 6.37 15.08
N ALA A 38 -1.50 6.20 14.08
CA ALA A 38 -0.94 7.33 13.34
C ALA A 38 -2.02 8.18 12.66
N ARG A 39 -3.07 7.56 12.08
CA ARG A 39 -4.19 8.30 11.49
C ARG A 39 -5.05 9.00 12.53
N SER A 40 -5.31 8.36 13.67
CA SER A 40 -6.00 8.97 14.80
C SER A 40 -5.27 10.21 15.31
N ASN A 41 -3.93 10.14 15.34
CA ASN A 41 -3.04 11.24 15.68
C ASN A 41 -2.79 12.23 14.53
N ARG A 42 -3.54 12.15 13.42
CA ARG A 42 -3.42 13.00 12.21
C ARG A 42 -2.00 13.04 11.60
N ARG A 43 -1.22 11.98 11.84
CA ARG A 43 0.12 11.81 11.26
C ARG A 43 0.03 11.37 9.81
N ASN A 44 1.06 11.66 9.03
CA ASN A 44 1.06 11.37 7.61
C ASN A 44 1.37 9.90 7.37
N VAL A 45 0.34 9.11 7.07
CA VAL A 45 0.46 7.68 6.77
C VAL A 45 0.50 7.47 5.27
N GLN A 46 1.54 6.78 4.79
CA GLN A 46 1.71 6.39 3.40
C GLN A 46 2.04 4.91 3.35
N ILE A 47 1.49 4.19 2.37
CA ILE A 47 2.02 2.86 2.03
C ILE A 47 2.64 2.92 0.64
N ARG A 48 3.87 2.42 0.55
CA ARG A 48 4.69 2.41 -0.65
C ARG A 48 4.92 0.98 -1.12
N TYR A 49 5.12 0.81 -2.42
CA TYR A 49 5.44 -0.49 -3.02
C TYR A 49 6.74 -1.10 -2.44
N PRO A 50 6.84 -2.43 -2.29
CA PRO A 50 5.81 -3.44 -2.50
C PRO A 50 4.70 -3.38 -1.44
N ALA A 51 5.02 -3.38 -0.16
CA ALA A 51 4.06 -3.16 0.91
C ALA A 51 4.79 -2.62 2.14
N ARG A 52 5.12 -1.34 2.11
CA ARG A 52 5.87 -0.63 3.17
C ARG A 52 5.03 0.47 3.78
N LEU A 53 4.84 0.42 5.08
CA LEU A 53 4.19 1.47 5.86
C LEU A 53 5.20 2.55 6.25
N PHE A 54 4.91 3.76 5.80
CA PHE A 54 5.60 4.98 6.19
C PHE A 54 4.69 5.85 7.05
N ILE A 55 5.24 6.38 8.14
CA ILE A 55 4.57 7.36 9.00
C ILE A 55 5.52 8.56 9.11
N ASP A 56 5.04 9.75 8.75
CA ASP A 56 5.81 11.00 8.70
C ASP A 56 7.13 10.86 7.92
N GLY A 57 7.08 10.10 6.82
CA GLY A 57 8.23 9.87 5.94
C GLY A 57 9.26 8.85 6.47
N ARG A 58 9.03 8.24 7.64
CA ARG A 58 9.87 7.15 8.16
C ARG A 58 9.22 5.80 7.91
N CYS A 59 9.99 4.82 7.46
CA CYS A 59 9.51 3.44 7.33
C CYS A 59 9.34 2.87 8.74
N VAL A 60 8.10 2.56 9.11
CA VAL A 60 7.76 2.01 10.43
C VAL A 60 7.53 0.51 10.36
N LYS A 61 7.04 0.03 9.22
CA LYS A 61 6.78 -1.40 8.99
C LYS A 61 7.05 -1.73 7.53
N ASP A 62 7.91 -2.70 7.29
CA ASP A 62 8.09 -3.30 5.97
C ASP A 62 7.38 -4.64 5.97
N VAL A 63 6.65 -4.99 4.91
CA VAL A 63 6.09 -6.33 4.74
C VAL A 63 6.65 -6.95 3.47
N PRO A 64 7.22 -8.16 3.57
CA PRO A 64 8.53 -8.44 2.98
C PRO A 64 8.41 -9.35 1.75
N ASP A 65 9.58 -9.82 1.28
CA ASP A 65 9.99 -10.40 -0.01
C ASP A 65 9.07 -11.41 -0.73
N TRP A 66 7.91 -11.79 -0.20
CA TRP A 66 6.85 -12.56 -0.85
C TRP A 66 5.61 -12.79 0.06
N PHE A 67 5.51 -12.11 1.21
CA PHE A 67 4.38 -12.20 2.15
C PHE A 67 4.11 -13.63 2.69
N GLU A 68 5.19 -14.38 2.98
CA GLU A 68 5.30 -15.65 3.74
C GLU A 68 4.10 -16.64 3.70
N THR A 69 3.98 -17.39 2.58
CA THR A 69 3.23 -18.67 2.43
C THR A 69 1.70 -18.68 2.62
N CYS A 70 0.95 -17.78 1.99
CA CYS A 70 -0.52 -17.89 1.87
C CYS A 70 -1.02 -17.46 0.47
#